data_AF-A0A657PQG6-F1
#
_entry.id   AF-A0A657PQG6-F1
#
_cell.length_a   1.000
_cell.length_b   1.000
_cell.length_c   1.000
_cell.angle_alpha   90.00
_cell.angle_beta   90.00
_cell.angle_gamma   90.00
#
_symmetry.space_group_name_H-M   'P 1'
#
loop_
_entity.id
_entity.type
_entity.pdbx_description
1 polymer ?
#
loop_
_entity_poly.entity_id
_entity_poly.type
_entity_poly.pdbx_seq_one_letter_code
_entity_poly.pdbx_strand_id
1 'polypeptide(L)'
;MKKSISLLLFGLMFISLGALQAEPASLRQTTDLAADAAIAKRAGVPLMLIFSADNCIYCQRLESEVLNPGIASGQFDNRVLMRYLNIDAGGKINDFDGSRIRNRLFVSRYEVFA
;
A
#
# COMPACT_ATOMS: atom_id res chain seq x y z
N MET A 1 7.23 13.60 58.02
CA MET A 1 6.25 12.87 57.16
C MET A 1 6.00 13.60 55.83
N LYS A 2 7.05 14.00 55.09
CA LYS A 2 6.93 14.79 53.84
C LYS A 2 7.39 14.05 52.57
N LYS A 3 7.81 12.77 52.69
CA LYS A 3 8.37 12.00 51.58
C LYS A 3 7.32 11.28 50.72
N SER A 4 6.09 11.13 51.21
CA SER A 4 5.05 10.34 50.52
C SER A 4 4.27 11.11 49.45
N ILE A 5 4.32 12.46 49.46
CA ILE A 5 3.59 13.31 48.49
C ILE A 5 4.39 13.50 47.20
N SER A 6 5.72 13.40 47.26
CA SER A 6 6.60 13.56 46.10
C SER A 6 6.52 12.40 45.10
N LEU A 7 6.03 11.23 45.51
CA LEU A 7 5.95 10.05 44.64
C LEU A 7 4.70 10.04 43.73
N LEU A 8 3.66 10.82 44.07
CA LEU A 8 2.40 10.82 43.31
C LEU A 8 2.41 11.74 42.09
N LEU A 9 3.35 12.69 42.02
CA LEU A 9 3.46 13.65 40.90
C LEU A 9 4.41 13.20 39.78
N PHE A 10 5.27 12.20 40.02
CA PHE A 10 6.19 11.69 39.01
C PHE A 10 5.61 10.52 38.19
N GLY A 11 4.46 9.97 38.60
CA GLY A 11 3.82 8.81 37.94
C GLY A 11 2.87 9.15 36.77
N LEU A 12 2.50 10.43 36.59
CA LEU A 12 1.51 10.85 35.57
C LEU A 12 2.14 11.32 34.26
N MET A 13 3.47 11.31 34.13
CA MET A 13 4.19 11.91 32.99
C MET A 13 4.84 10.89 32.03
N PHE A 14 4.26 9.70 31.87
CA PHE A 14 4.79 8.70 30.91
C PHE A 14 3.73 7.93 30.10
N ILE A 15 2.48 8.42 30.05
CA ILE A 15 1.45 7.89 29.14
C ILE A 15 1.37 8.78 27.89
N SER A 16 2.48 8.91 27.18
CA SER A 16 2.45 9.18 25.73
C SER A 16 2.80 7.89 25.02
N LEU A 17 1.91 6.91 25.19
CA LEU A 17 1.88 5.70 24.36
C LEU A 17 1.69 6.21 22.93
N GLY A 18 2.77 6.14 22.14
CA GLY A 18 2.81 6.68 20.80
C GLY A 18 1.57 6.25 20.03
N ALA A 19 0.88 7.21 19.44
CA ALA A 19 -0.02 6.89 18.34
C ALA A 19 0.85 6.16 17.32
N LEU A 20 0.69 4.83 17.24
CA LEU A 20 1.11 4.08 16.07
C LEU A 20 0.26 4.67 14.97
N GLN A 21 0.76 5.71 14.30
CA GLN A 21 0.15 6.17 13.08
C GLN A 21 0.26 4.95 12.17
N ALA A 22 -0.89 4.29 11.98
CA ALA A 22 -1.03 3.34 10.90
C ALA A 22 -0.74 4.18 9.66
N GLU A 23 0.48 4.05 9.13
CA GLU A 23 0.83 4.51 7.79
C GLU A 23 -0.35 4.08 6.91
N PRO A 24 -1.07 5.05 6.29
CA PRO A 24 -2.30 4.76 5.58
C PRO A 24 -1.96 3.66 4.62
N ALA A 25 -2.58 2.48 4.79
CA ALA A 25 -2.14 1.19 4.24
C ALA A 25 -1.54 1.38 2.86
N SER A 26 -0.22 1.64 2.82
CA SER A 26 0.34 2.27 1.65
C SER A 26 0.30 1.21 0.58
N LEU A 27 -0.47 1.50 -0.45
CA LEU A 27 -0.75 0.61 -1.56
C LEU A 27 0.59 0.00 -1.99
N ARG A 28 0.70 -1.32 -1.88
CA ARG A 28 2.01 -1.97 -1.99
C ARG A 28 2.41 -2.07 -3.45
N GLN A 29 3.66 -1.72 -3.73
CA GLN A 29 4.30 -2.06 -4.98
C GLN A 29 4.40 -3.58 -5.13
N THR A 30 3.94 -4.13 -6.25
CA THR A 30 4.06 -5.57 -6.52
C THR A 30 5.36 -5.91 -7.24
N THR A 31 5.90 -7.09 -6.92
CA THR A 31 6.97 -7.75 -7.68
C THR A 31 6.62 -9.21 -8.02
N ASP A 32 5.45 -9.68 -7.58
CA ASP A 32 4.97 -11.06 -7.75
C ASP A 32 3.44 -11.08 -7.92
N LEU A 33 3.02 -11.02 -9.17
CA LEU A 33 1.61 -10.99 -9.55
C LEU A 33 0.93 -12.34 -9.35
N ALA A 34 1.66 -13.46 -9.46
CA ALA A 34 1.13 -14.79 -9.15
C ALA A 34 0.75 -14.89 -7.66
N ALA A 35 1.63 -14.42 -6.76
CA ALA A 35 1.35 -14.39 -5.33
C ALA A 35 0.17 -13.47 -5.00
N ASP A 36 0.13 -12.27 -5.58
CA ASP A 36 -0.98 -11.32 -5.36
C ASP A 36 -2.31 -11.87 -5.90
N ALA A 37 -2.31 -12.51 -7.07
CA ALA A 37 -3.50 -13.16 -7.62
C ALA A 37 -3.98 -14.32 -6.74
N ALA A 38 -3.07 -15.10 -6.14
CA ALA A 38 -3.42 -16.15 -5.20
C ALA A 38 -4.02 -15.59 -3.90
N ILE A 39 -3.58 -14.42 -3.43
CA ILE A 39 -4.18 -13.72 -2.29
C ILE A 39 -5.59 -13.25 -2.66
N ALA A 40 -5.73 -12.53 -3.78
CA ALA A 40 -7.01 -12.01 -4.26
C ALA A 40 -8.05 -13.12 -4.44
N LYS A 41 -7.63 -14.23 -5.09
CA LYS A 41 -8.47 -15.42 -5.30
C LYS A 41 -8.93 -16.04 -3.98
N ARG A 42 -8.04 -16.20 -3.00
CA ARG A 42 -8.40 -16.74 -1.67
C ARG A 42 -9.35 -15.84 -0.91
N ALA A 43 -9.20 -14.53 -1.04
CA ALA A 43 -10.10 -13.55 -0.45
C ALA A 43 -11.42 -13.38 -1.22
N GLY A 44 -11.55 -13.96 -2.41
CA GLY A 44 -12.76 -13.85 -3.24
C GLY A 44 -12.97 -12.45 -3.84
N VAL A 45 -11.89 -11.67 -3.99
CA VAL A 45 -11.93 -10.29 -4.51
C VAL A 45 -11.03 -10.14 -5.75
N PRO A 46 -11.35 -9.24 -6.69
CA PRO A 46 -10.44 -8.90 -7.79
C PRO A 46 -9.16 -8.21 -7.30
N LEU A 47 -8.06 -8.38 -8.07
CA LEU A 47 -6.84 -7.60 -7.95
C LEU A 47 -6.97 -6.31 -8.78
N MET A 48 -6.99 -5.15 -8.11
CA MET A 48 -6.87 -3.85 -8.75
C MET A 48 -5.39 -3.48 -8.85
N LEU A 49 -4.84 -3.61 -10.05
CA LEU A 49 -3.47 -3.21 -10.36
C LEU A 49 -3.45 -1.77 -10.85
N ILE A 50 -2.73 -0.91 -10.15
CA ILE A 50 -2.64 0.52 -10.44
C ILE A 50 -1.25 0.79 -11.01
N PHE A 51 -1.19 1.28 -12.24
CA PHE A 51 0.07 1.70 -12.84
C PHE A 51 0.46 3.07 -12.31
N SER A 52 1.70 3.21 -11.87
CA SER A 52 2.30 4.47 -11.43
C SER A 52 3.61 4.73 -12.19
N ALA A 53 4.11 5.95 -12.11
CA ALA A 53 5.37 6.37 -12.71
C ALA A 53 6.10 7.33 -11.77
N ASP A 54 7.41 7.44 -11.91
CA ASP A 54 8.23 8.38 -11.14
C ASP A 54 7.85 9.81 -11.54
N ASN A 55 7.74 10.71 -10.55
CA ASN A 55 7.36 12.12 -10.76
C ASN A 55 6.01 12.33 -11.48
N CYS A 56 5.07 11.39 -11.35
CA CYS A 56 3.76 11.45 -11.99
C CYS A 56 2.73 12.27 -11.19
N ILE A 57 2.46 13.52 -11.61
CA ILE A 57 1.47 14.39 -10.94
C ILE A 57 0.05 13.80 -10.99
N TYR A 58 -0.32 13.14 -12.09
CA TYR A 58 -1.63 12.50 -12.21
C TYR A 58 -1.79 11.31 -11.25
N CYS A 59 -0.72 10.55 -11.03
CA CYS A 59 -0.70 9.46 -10.08
C CYS A 59 -0.88 10.00 -8.64
N GLN A 60 -0.19 11.11 -8.32
CA GLN A 60 -0.34 11.79 -7.03
C GLN A 60 -1.78 12.31 -6.82
N ARG A 61 -2.42 12.86 -7.86
CA ARG A 61 -3.82 13.28 -7.79
C ARG A 61 -4.78 12.11 -7.64
N LEU A 62 -4.59 11.03 -8.39
CA LEU A 62 -5.38 9.81 -8.25
C LEU A 62 -5.31 9.30 -6.81
N GLU A 63 -4.11 9.29 -6.23
CA GLU A 63 -3.90 8.88 -4.85
C GLU A 63 -4.60 9.81 -3.86
N SER A 64 -4.37 11.12 -3.93
CA SER A 64 -4.89 12.08 -2.93
C SER A 64 -6.39 12.34 -3.04
N GLU A 65 -6.96 12.32 -4.25
CA GLU A 65 -8.35 12.72 -4.51
C GLU A 65 -9.30 11.52 -4.61
N VAL A 66 -8.79 10.31 -4.93
CA VAL A 66 -9.64 9.13 -5.16
C VAL A 66 -9.26 7.99 -4.22
N LEU A 67 -8.02 7.51 -4.28
CA LEU A 67 -7.64 6.28 -3.58
C LEU A 67 -7.60 6.48 -2.07
N ASN A 68 -6.92 7.51 -1.57
CA ASN A 68 -6.79 7.77 -0.13
C ASN A 68 -8.15 8.07 0.53
N PRO A 69 -9.03 8.92 -0.04
CA PRO A 69 -10.38 9.09 0.49
C PRO A 69 -11.21 7.79 0.45
N GLY A 70 -11.09 7.01 -0.62
CA GLY A 70 -11.74 5.70 -0.74
C GLY A 70 -11.26 4.70 0.32
N ILE A 71 -9.95 4.64 0.57
CA ILE A 71 -9.36 3.82 1.65
C ILE A 71 -9.87 4.29 3.01
N ALA A 72 -9.80 5.59 3.30
CA ALA A 72 -10.21 6.16 4.58
C ALA A 72 -11.70 5.95 4.88
N SER A 73 -12.54 5.88 3.85
CA SER A 73 -13.97 5.60 3.97
C SER A 73 -14.33 4.11 3.96
N GLY A 74 -13.36 3.21 3.84
CA GLY A 74 -13.59 1.76 3.71
C GLY A 74 -14.23 1.36 2.38
N GLN A 75 -14.18 2.22 1.36
CA GLN A 75 -14.78 1.95 0.04
C GLN A 75 -14.24 0.67 -0.61
N PHE A 76 -13.00 0.28 -0.30
CA PHE A 76 -12.34 -0.88 -0.90
C PHE A 76 -12.32 -2.11 0.00
N ASP A 77 -12.81 -2.00 1.24
CA ASP A 77 -12.73 -3.04 2.26
C ASP A 77 -13.47 -4.29 1.80
N ASN A 78 -12.76 -5.43 1.79
CA ASN A 78 -13.28 -6.72 1.34
C ASN A 78 -13.85 -6.70 -0.09
N ARG A 79 -13.49 -5.71 -0.92
CA ARG A 79 -13.98 -5.60 -2.32
C ARG A 79 -12.88 -5.74 -3.36
N VAL A 80 -11.66 -5.31 -3.06
CA VAL A 80 -10.52 -5.38 -3.99
C VAL A 80 -9.22 -5.62 -3.22
N LEU A 81 -8.28 -6.35 -3.82
CA LEU A 81 -6.87 -6.31 -3.40
C LEU A 81 -6.16 -5.27 -4.25
N MET A 82 -5.58 -4.24 -3.66
CA MET A 82 -4.93 -3.16 -4.42
C MET A 82 -3.40 -3.29 -4.43
N ARG A 83 -2.79 -3.06 -5.60
CA ARG A 83 -1.33 -3.04 -5.78
C ARG A 83 -0.90 -1.96 -6.75
N TYR A 84 0.24 -1.34 -6.48
CA TYR A 84 0.93 -0.51 -7.47
C TYR A 84 1.88 -1.34 -8.32
N LEU A 85 2.06 -0.91 -9.57
CA LEU A 85 3.17 -1.30 -10.42
C LEU A 85 3.77 -0.04 -11.05
N ASN A 86 5.01 0.29 -10.68
CA ASN A 86 5.74 1.41 -11.25
C ASN A 86 6.27 1.01 -12.63
N ILE A 87 5.88 1.75 -13.66
CA ILE A 87 6.26 1.48 -15.05
C ILE A 87 7.72 1.85 -15.35
N ASP A 88 8.28 2.79 -14.60
CA ASP A 88 9.67 3.22 -14.72
C ASP A 88 10.63 2.29 -13.97
N ALA A 89 10.09 1.46 -13.07
CA ALA A 89 10.89 0.50 -12.34
C ALA A 89 11.57 -0.49 -13.30
N GLY A 90 12.89 -0.55 -13.20
CA GLY A 90 13.69 -1.58 -13.85
C GLY A 90 13.50 -2.97 -13.25
N GLY A 91 14.22 -3.94 -13.79
CA GLY A 91 14.28 -5.29 -13.23
C GLY A 91 13.18 -6.23 -13.74
N LYS A 92 12.90 -7.26 -12.93
CA LYS A 92 11.99 -8.36 -13.27
C LYS A 92 10.94 -8.56 -12.19
N ILE A 93 9.74 -8.91 -12.62
CA ILE A 93 8.62 -9.33 -11.77
C ILE A 93 8.28 -10.79 -12.06
N ASN A 94 7.55 -11.44 -11.17
CA ASN A 94 6.87 -12.69 -11.49
C ASN A 94 5.48 -12.35 -12.03
N ASP A 95 5.18 -12.79 -13.24
CA ASP A 95 3.89 -12.61 -13.92
C ASP A 95 2.82 -13.54 -13.32
N PHE A 96 1.57 -13.41 -13.75
CA PHE A 96 0.44 -14.20 -13.26
C PHE A 96 0.59 -15.72 -13.46
N ASP A 97 1.32 -16.14 -14.49
CA ASP A 97 1.66 -17.53 -14.75
C ASP A 97 2.89 -18.03 -13.97
N GLY A 98 3.47 -17.16 -13.12
CA GLY A 98 4.69 -17.43 -12.35
C GLY A 98 5.99 -17.20 -13.13
N SER A 99 5.92 -16.85 -14.42
CA SER A 99 7.11 -16.59 -15.23
C SER A 99 7.82 -15.31 -14.79
N ARG A 100 9.16 -15.34 -14.74
CA ARG A 100 9.97 -14.18 -14.33
C ARG A 100 10.34 -13.31 -15.53
N ILE A 101 9.54 -12.27 -15.79
CA ILE A 101 9.67 -11.39 -16.96
C ILE A 101 10.21 -10.00 -16.60
N ARG A 102 10.75 -9.27 -17.58
CA ARG A 102 11.13 -7.86 -17.38
C ARG A 102 9.87 -7.02 -17.14
N ASN A 103 9.91 -6.10 -16.19
CA ASN A 103 8.77 -5.23 -15.85
C ASN A 103 8.15 -4.57 -17.11
N ARG A 104 9.00 -3.99 -17.97
CA ARG A 104 8.58 -3.39 -19.24
C ARG A 104 7.76 -4.31 -20.15
N LEU A 105 8.03 -5.63 -20.16
CA LEU A 105 7.28 -6.57 -21.01
C LEU A 105 5.86 -6.77 -20.49
N PHE A 106 5.70 -6.78 -19.17
CA PHE A 106 4.38 -6.82 -18.54
C PHE A 106 3.62 -5.53 -18.85
N VAL A 107 4.25 -4.36 -18.60
CA VAL A 107 3.67 -3.05 -18.87
C VAL A 107 3.19 -2.91 -20.32
N SER A 108 4.03 -3.29 -21.30
CA SER A 108 3.67 -3.23 -22.72
C SER A 108 2.52 -4.16 -23.11
N ARG A 109 2.31 -5.28 -22.42
CA ARG A 109 1.16 -6.18 -22.67
C ARG A 109 -0.17 -5.48 -22.41
N TYR A 110 -0.20 -4.51 -21.51
CA TYR A 110 -1.37 -3.72 -21.16
C TYR A 110 -1.42 -2.37 -21.86
N GLU A 111 -0.53 -2.12 -22.84
CA GLU A 111 -0.47 -0.86 -23.59
C GLU A 111 -0.37 0.38 -22.69
N VAL A 112 0.30 0.22 -21.55
CA VAL A 112 0.61 1.34 -20.65
C VAL A 112 1.95 1.93 -21.08
N PHE A 113 1.96 3.24 -21.30
CA PHE A 113 3.14 3.97 -21.76
C PHE A 113 3.42 5.13 -20.80
N ALA A 114 4.70 5.47 -20.67
CA ALA A 114 5.17 6.68 -19.99
C ALA A 114 5.25 7.84 -20.99
#